data_AF-A0A3D0P8X6-F1
#
_entry.id   AF-A0A3D0P8X6-F1
#
_cell.length_a   1.000
_cell.length_b   1.000
_cell.length_c   1.000
_cell.angle_alpha   90.00
_cell.angle_beta   90.00
_cell.angle_gamma   90.00
#
_symmetry.space_group_name_H-M   'P 1'
#
loop_
_entity.id
_entity.type
_entity.pdbx_description
1 polymer ?
#
loop_
_entity_poly.entity_id
_entity_poly.type
_entity_poly.pdbx_seq_one_letter_code
_entity_poly.pdbx_strand_id
1 'polypeptide(L)'
;DTETTDLNPFRAQLVGLGFCWGEADNDLAYIPIGHSGAAGQLPLAEVLEALAPWLASPTQRKCLQNAKYDRLVLLRHGLELNGVAVDTLLADYLRDASARHNLEELA
;
A
#
# COMPACT_ATOMS: atom_id res chain seq x y z
N ASP A 1 2.31 -0.06 -0.94
CA ASP A 1 2.06 0.60 0.36
C ASP A 1 1.24 1.85 0.15
N THR A 2 0.39 2.22 1.11
CA THR A 2 -0.46 3.41 1.07
C THR A 2 -0.03 4.43 2.12
N GLU A 3 0.27 5.64 1.67
CA GLU A 3 0.52 6.78 2.56
C GLU A 3 -0.77 7.57 2.75
N THR A 4 -1.08 7.92 4.00
CA THR A 4 -2.39 8.49 4.33
C THR A 4 -2.34 9.57 5.40
N THR A 5 -3.41 10.36 5.49
CA THR A 5 -3.53 11.48 6.44
C THR A 5 -3.88 11.08 7.88
N ASP A 6 -4.24 9.82 8.14
CA ASP A 6 -4.78 9.38 9.44
C ASP A 6 -4.50 7.89 9.66
N LEU A 7 -4.42 7.44 10.91
CA LEU A 7 -4.26 6.03 11.26
C LEU A 7 -5.57 5.24 11.18
N ASN A 8 -6.72 5.92 11.12
CA ASN A 8 -8.02 5.28 10.97
C ASN A 8 -8.40 5.20 9.47
N PRO A 9 -8.45 3.99 8.88
CA PRO A 9 -8.64 3.83 7.44
C PRO A 9 -10.02 4.30 6.95
N PHE A 10 -11.01 4.45 7.85
CA PHE A 10 -12.35 4.91 7.48
C PHE A 10 -12.43 6.43 7.24
N ARG A 11 -11.45 7.21 7.72
CA ARG A 11 -11.35 8.66 7.50
C ARG A 11 -10.08 9.10 6.78
N ALA A 12 -9.11 8.19 6.65
CA ALA A 12 -7.85 8.40 5.96
C ALA A 12 -8.06 8.77 4.48
N GLN A 13 -7.42 9.86 4.04
CA GLN A 13 -7.28 10.22 2.64
C GLN A 13 -5.93 9.72 2.12
N LEU A 14 -5.88 9.29 0.86
CA LEU A 14 -4.61 8.93 0.21
C LEU A 14 -3.74 10.17 0.00
N VAL A 15 -2.47 10.05 0.39
CA VAL A 15 -1.40 11.05 0.18
C VAL A 15 -0.43 10.57 -0.89
N GLY A 16 -0.15 9.26 -0.93
CA GLY A 16 0.73 8.64 -1.91
C GLY A 16 0.67 7.12 -1.90
N LEU A 17 1.32 6.53 -2.89
CA LEU A 17 1.42 5.09 -3.07
C LEU A 17 2.87 4.70 -3.35
N GLY A 18 3.40 3.78 -2.56
CA GLY A 18 4.75 3.22 -2.70
C GLY A 18 4.72 1.85 -3.37
N PHE A 19 5.64 1.62 -4.31
CA PHE A 19 5.82 0.38 -5.05
C PHE A 19 7.27 -0.06 -5.05
N CYS A 20 7.46 -1.37 -5.01
CA CYS A 20 8.75 -2.04 -5.12
C CYS A 20 8.54 -3.33 -5.91
N TRP A 21 9.36 -3.56 -6.94
CA TRP A 21 9.31 -4.80 -7.74
C TRP A 21 10.69 -5.48 -7.91
N GLY A 22 11.71 -4.97 -7.24
CA GLY A 22 13.09 -5.45 -7.29
C GLY A 22 13.96 -4.78 -6.22
N GLU A 23 15.25 -5.12 -6.20
CA GLU A 23 16.18 -4.65 -5.16
C GLU A 23 16.94 -3.38 -5.58
N ALA A 24 16.91 -3.01 -6.85
CA ALA A 24 17.63 -1.84 -7.34
C ALA A 24 16.84 -0.54 -7.09
N ASP A 25 17.54 0.59 -6.97
CA ASP A 25 16.90 1.90 -6.73
C ASP A 25 15.87 2.27 -7.81
N ASN A 26 16.07 1.81 -9.05
CA ASN A 26 15.16 2.02 -10.16
C ASN A 26 13.96 1.06 -10.18
N ASP A 27 13.91 0.09 -9.26
CA ASP A 27 12.77 -0.81 -9.06
C ASP A 27 11.81 -0.35 -7.97
N LEU A 28 12.00 0.90 -7.51
CA LEU A 28 11.21 1.57 -6.50
C LEU A 28 10.51 2.78 -7.12
N ALA A 29 9.25 2.99 -6.78
CA ALA A 29 8.52 4.18 -7.18
C ALA A 29 7.58 4.67 -6.09
N TYR A 30 7.48 6.00 -5.96
CA TYR A 30 6.49 6.66 -5.14
C TYR A 30 5.65 7.59 -6.00
N ILE A 31 4.33 7.46 -5.91
CA ILE A 31 3.37 8.30 -6.62
C ILE A 31 2.75 9.27 -5.62
N PRO A 32 3.16 10.56 -5.59
CA PRO A 32 2.51 11.57 -4.76
C PRO A 32 1.19 12.04 -5.39
N ILE A 33 0.12 12.05 -4.59
CA ILE A 33 -1.25 12.40 -5.05
C ILE A 33 -1.96 13.41 -4.13
N GLY A 34 -1.56 13.55 -2.86
CA GLY A 34 -2.26 14.36 -1.87
C GLY A 34 -1.37 15.24 -1.00
N HIS A 35 -0.14 15.54 -1.42
CA HIS A 35 0.76 16.40 -0.65
C HIS A 35 0.31 17.86 -0.67
N SER A 36 0.19 18.47 0.50
CA SER A 36 -0.13 19.90 0.62
C SER A 36 1.08 20.75 0.23
N GLY A 37 0.89 21.72 -0.67
CA GLY A 37 1.93 22.68 -1.06
C GLY A 37 2.94 22.16 -2.09
N ALA A 38 2.74 20.96 -2.65
CA ALA A 38 3.55 20.43 -3.74
C ALA A 38 2.83 20.59 -5.09
N ALA A 39 3.51 21.15 -6.09
CA ALA A 39 3.03 21.24 -7.47
C ALA A 39 3.48 20.03 -8.30
N GLY A 40 2.74 19.74 -9.39
CA GLY A 40 3.12 18.70 -10.36
C GLY A 40 2.76 17.26 -9.95
N GLN A 41 1.83 17.08 -9.02
CA GLN A 41 1.31 15.76 -8.64
C GLN A 41 0.28 15.27 -9.67
N LEU A 42 0.23 13.95 -9.87
CA LEU A 42 -0.78 13.35 -10.74
C LEU A 42 -2.18 13.50 -10.11
N PRO A 43 -3.23 13.72 -10.92
CA PRO A 43 -4.60 13.73 -10.41
C PRO A 43 -4.96 12.38 -9.80
N LEU A 44 -5.54 12.40 -8.59
CA LEU A 44 -5.95 11.19 -7.86
C LEU A 44 -6.75 10.23 -8.75
N ALA A 45 -7.75 10.74 -9.47
CA ALA A 45 -8.62 9.93 -10.32
C ALA A 45 -7.84 9.15 -11.40
N GLU A 46 -6.85 9.78 -12.05
CA GLU A 46 -6.02 9.13 -13.08
C GLU A 46 -5.17 8.00 -12.48
N VAL A 47 -4.61 8.22 -11.30
CA VAL A 47 -3.82 7.19 -10.59
C VAL A 47 -4.70 6.01 -10.18
N LEU A 48 -5.89 6.28 -9.63
CA LEU A 48 -6.81 5.22 -9.23
C LEU A 48 -7.29 4.41 -10.45
N GLU A 49 -7.65 5.07 -11.55
CA GLU A 49 -8.08 4.43 -12.80
C GLU A 49 -6.96 3.55 -13.38
N ALA A 50 -5.73 4.06 -13.46
CA ALA A 50 -4.59 3.31 -13.99
C ALA A 50 -4.24 2.07 -13.13
N LEU A 51 -4.36 2.17 -11.81
CA LEU A 51 -3.98 1.08 -10.90
C LEU A 51 -5.09 0.05 -10.66
N ALA A 52 -6.37 0.42 -10.89
CA ALA A 52 -7.51 -0.44 -10.59
C ALA A 52 -7.39 -1.87 -11.18
N PRO A 53 -7.02 -2.06 -12.46
CA PRO A 53 -6.96 -3.41 -13.04
C PRO A 53 -5.90 -4.29 -12.37
N TRP A 54 -4.74 -3.71 -12.02
CA TRP A 54 -3.66 -4.45 -11.38
C TRP A 54 -4.00 -4.78 -9.92
N LEU A 55 -4.54 -3.83 -9.17
CA LEU A 55 -4.94 -4.02 -7.76
C LEU A 55 -6.06 -5.06 -7.62
N ALA A 56 -7.08 -5.00 -8.48
CA ALA A 56 -8.23 -5.90 -8.44
C ALA A 56 -7.91 -7.32 -8.97
N SER A 57 -6.78 -7.51 -9.65
CA SER A 57 -6.41 -8.82 -10.18
C SER A 57 -6.03 -9.81 -9.06
N PRO A 58 -6.66 -11.00 -8.98
CA PRO A 58 -6.28 -12.03 -8.01
C PRO A 58 -4.99 -12.77 -8.42
N THR A 59 -4.56 -12.68 -9.68
CA THR A 59 -3.38 -13.39 -10.20
C THR A 59 -2.11 -12.54 -10.16
N GLN A 60 -2.26 -11.22 -10.16
CA GLN A 60 -1.14 -10.30 -9.88
C GLN A 60 -0.86 -10.34 -8.39
N ARG A 61 0.27 -10.94 -8.01
CA ARG A 61 0.65 -11.13 -6.59
C ARG A 61 1.18 -9.83 -6.00
N LYS A 62 0.75 -9.52 -4.77
CA LYS A 62 1.24 -8.38 -3.99
C LYS A 62 1.79 -8.85 -2.64
N CYS A 63 2.83 -8.16 -2.18
CA CYS A 63 3.39 -8.27 -0.84
C CYS A 63 3.17 -6.93 -0.13
N LEU A 64 2.65 -6.96 1.09
CA LEU A 64 2.43 -5.77 1.93
C LEU A 64 2.75 -6.11 3.38
N GLN A 65 2.96 -5.08 4.21
CA GLN A 65 3.00 -5.20 5.66
C GLN A 65 1.63 -4.76 6.21
N ASN A 66 0.92 -5.60 6.97
CA ASN A 66 -0.40 -5.27 7.51
C ASN A 66 -1.41 -4.85 6.41
N ALA A 67 -1.56 -5.70 5.39
CA ALA A 67 -2.35 -5.45 4.18
C ALA A 67 -3.83 -5.10 4.45
N LYS A 68 -4.34 -5.44 5.64
CA LYS A 68 -5.67 -5.04 6.12
C LYS A 68 -5.86 -3.54 6.06
N TYR A 69 -4.85 -2.75 6.43
CA TYR A 69 -4.94 -1.29 6.43
C TYR A 69 -5.08 -0.75 5.01
N ASP A 70 -4.15 -1.09 4.12
CA ASP A 70 -4.17 -0.69 2.71
C ASP A 70 -5.47 -1.10 2.03
N ARG A 71 -5.96 -2.32 2.29
CA ARG A 71 -7.22 -2.80 1.71
C ARG A 71 -8.39 -1.89 2.06
N LEU A 72 -8.50 -1.44 3.32
CA LEU A 72 -9.59 -0.57 3.75
C LEU A 72 -9.46 0.84 3.17
N VAL A 73 -8.25 1.37 3.11
CA VAL A 73 -7.97 2.68 2.49
C VAL A 73 -8.31 2.66 0.99
N LEU A 74 -7.84 1.63 0.26
CA LEU A 74 -8.11 1.47 -1.16
C LEU A 74 -9.61 1.29 -1.42
N LEU A 75 -10.30 0.48 -0.61
CA LEU A 75 -11.74 0.28 -0.75
C LEU A 75 -12.53 1.59 -0.56
N ARG A 76 -12.11 2.44 0.38
CA ARG A 76 -12.69 3.78 0.58
C ARG A 76 -12.55 4.68 -0.66
N HIS A 77 -11.53 4.44 -1.49
CA HIS A 77 -11.30 5.13 -2.76
C HIS A 77 -11.82 4.33 -3.98
N GLY A 78 -12.66 3.31 -3.75
CA GLY A 78 -13.30 2.54 -4.81
C GLY A 78 -12.42 1.47 -5.46
N LEU A 79 -11.29 1.12 -4.85
CA LEU A 79 -10.35 0.14 -5.38
C LEU A 79 -10.38 -1.17 -4.58
N GLU A 80 -10.49 -2.30 -5.28
CA GLU A 80 -10.35 -3.62 -4.68
C GLU A 80 -8.88 -4.03 -4.60
N LEU A 81 -8.43 -4.47 -3.42
CA LEU A 81 -7.11 -5.07 -3.24
C LEU A 81 -7.22 -6.60 -3.18
N ASN A 82 -7.03 -7.23 -4.33
CA ASN A 82 -6.97 -8.68 -4.50
C ASN A 82 -5.53 -9.15 -4.75
N GLY A 83 -5.29 -10.46 -4.67
CA GLY A 83 -3.97 -11.02 -4.96
C GLY A 83 -2.89 -10.72 -3.92
N VAL A 84 -3.25 -10.36 -2.69
CA VAL A 84 -2.30 -10.29 -1.57
C VAL A 84 -1.78 -11.70 -1.30
N ALA A 85 -0.53 -11.95 -1.69
CA ALA A 85 0.11 -13.26 -1.59
C ALA A 85 0.92 -13.39 -0.30
N VAL A 86 1.45 -12.27 0.21
CA VAL A 86 2.23 -12.20 1.44
C VAL A 86 1.79 -10.98 2.24
N ASP A 87 1.55 -11.19 3.53
CA ASP A 87 1.51 -10.14 4.55
C ASP A 87 2.70 -10.36 5.49
N THR A 88 3.70 -9.48 5.46
CA THR A 88 4.95 -9.67 6.20
C THR A 88 4.74 -9.66 7.72
N LEU A 89 3.72 -8.95 8.22
CA LEU A 89 3.35 -8.98 9.63
C LEU A 89 2.88 -10.38 10.03
N LEU A 90 1.98 -10.97 9.24
CA LEU A 90 1.46 -12.31 9.51
C LEU A 90 2.53 -13.39 9.31
N ALA A 91 3.41 -13.23 8.31
CA ALA A 91 4.53 -14.13 8.08
C ALA A 91 5.46 -14.18 9.30
N ASP A 92 5.81 -13.03 9.85
CA ASP A 92 6.67 -12.97 11.04
C ASP A 92 5.95 -13.43 12.32
N TYR A 93 4.66 -13.11 12.46
CA TYR A 93 3.83 -13.60 13.56
C TYR A 93 3.77 -15.13 13.62
N LEU A 94 3.67 -15.79 12.46
CA LEU A 94 3.69 -17.26 12.38
C LEU A 94 5.04 -17.85 12.77
N ARG A 95 6.13 -17.09 12.62
CA ARG A 95 7.48 -17.49 13.02
C ARG A 95 7.68 -17.38 14.53
N ASP A 96 7.24 -16.28 15.15
CA ASP A 96 7.36 -16.06 16.59
C ASP A 96 6.25 -15.14 17.13
N ALA A 97 5.12 -15.70 17.53
CA ALA A 97 3.98 -14.93 18.02
C ALA A 97 4.23 -14.09 19.29
N SER A 98 5.37 -14.25 19.97
CA SER A 98 5.71 -13.48 21.17
C SER A 98 6.50 -12.21 20.88
N ALA A 99 7.05 -12.09 19.67
CA ALA A 99 7.80 -10.92 19.24
C ALA A 99 6.87 -9.74 18.92
N ARG A 100 7.49 -8.57 18.73
CA ARG A 100 6.83 -7.44 18.10
C ARG A 100 7.08 -7.54 16.59
N HIS A 101 6.09 -7.13 15.80
CA HIS A 101 6.01 -7.43 14.35
C HIS A 101 5.84 -6.16 13.51
N ASN A 102 6.31 -5.01 13.99
CA ASN A 102 6.30 -3.79 13.18
C ASN A 102 7.46 -3.84 12.16
N LEU A 103 7.33 -3.07 11.07
CA LEU A 103 8.27 -3.16 9.96
C LEU A 103 9.70 -2.77 10.35
N GLU A 104 9.87 -1.82 11.27
CA GLU A 104 11.18 -1.35 11.75
C GLU A 104 11.96 -2.44 12.48
N GLU A 105 11.29 -3.35 13.19
CA GLU A 105 11.92 -4.49 13.87
C GLU A 105 12.22 -5.67 12.92
N LEU A 106 11.58 -5.70 11.74
CA LEU A 106 11.78 -6.74 10.73
C LEU A 106 12.93 -6.45 9.76
N ALA A 107 13.30 -5.18 9.60
CA ALA A 107 14.30 -4.68 8.65
C ALA A 107 15.73 -4.79 9.21
#